data_AF-A0A8I1Y403-F1
#
_entry.id   AF-A0A8I1Y403-F1
#
_cell.length_a   1.000
_cell.length_b   1.000
_cell.length_c   1.000
_cell.angle_alpha   90.00
_cell.angle_beta   90.00
_cell.angle_gamma   90.00
#
_symmetry.space_group_name_H-M   'P 1'
#
loop_
_entity.id
_entity.type
_entity.pdbx_description
1 polymer ?
#
loop_
_entity_poly.entity_id
_entity_poly.type
_entity_poly.pdbx_seq_one_letter_code
_entity_poly.pdbx_strand_id
1 'polypeptide(L)'
;MPDDDGLLASLRYLFADIIGDEDEGPPVLPDACPDHLGPAVTKAIDLLIAYQSTSYAQLYIDRLKRFVGRRGVDDALLAEIARLMAERMAYEDAIRIAQLKLGEVNAVGGLAARSADDVKKFRLDELIDALPAVVADPVLAVLDQFGWRHRRVSIRFSANNRFSVRRLRIEAGLKRWRLFSGRYARERVWVERWLHMIDRSLTKQPSAAPAVVQTATMIQGYGDPYRQGIADWHVIIDGLVKPTFDGVLVLPDLAGAIAEARTAIMPDPRQAALKRKTAEIRARAPAGGSH
;
A
#
# COMPACT_ATOMS: atom_id res chain seq x y z
N MET A 1 -28.02 2.02 -30.54
CA MET A 1 -27.61 2.96 -29.48
C MET A 1 -27.52 2.15 -28.20
N PRO A 2 -26.38 2.10 -27.51
CA PRO A 2 -26.30 1.45 -26.21
C PRO A 2 -26.96 2.33 -25.14
N ASP A 3 -27.62 1.70 -24.17
CA ASP A 3 -28.40 2.33 -23.09
C ASP A 3 -27.53 3.21 -22.16
N ASP A 4 -27.61 4.53 -22.34
CA ASP A 4 -27.00 5.52 -21.44
C ASP A 4 -27.67 5.50 -20.04
N ASP A 5 -28.94 5.08 -19.95
CA ASP A 5 -29.71 5.05 -18.70
C ASP A 5 -29.29 3.93 -17.74
N GLY A 6 -28.87 2.77 -18.27
CA GLY A 6 -28.39 1.65 -17.45
C GLY A 6 -27.05 1.97 -16.77
N LEU A 7 -26.16 2.65 -17.50
CA LEU A 7 -24.84 3.04 -17.00
C LEU A 7 -24.96 4.14 -15.94
N LEU A 8 -25.84 5.12 -16.13
CA LEU A 8 -26.14 6.15 -15.13
C LEU A 8 -26.83 5.60 -13.89
N ALA A 9 -27.66 4.55 -14.01
CA ALA A 9 -28.27 3.87 -12.88
C ALA A 9 -27.26 3.04 -12.07
N SER A 10 -26.37 2.29 -12.73
CA SER A 10 -25.26 1.58 -12.08
C SER A 10 -24.28 2.54 -11.40
N LEU A 11 -24.00 3.69 -12.04
CA LEU A 11 -23.24 4.77 -11.41
C LEU A 11 -23.99 5.32 -10.19
N ARG A 12 -25.29 5.62 -10.27
CA ARG A 12 -26.08 6.10 -9.12
C ARG A 12 -26.08 5.13 -7.94
N TYR A 13 -26.10 3.83 -8.19
CA TYR A 13 -26.02 2.81 -7.13
C TYR A 13 -24.61 2.75 -6.51
N LEU A 14 -23.56 2.85 -7.33
CA LEU A 14 -22.16 3.05 -6.89
C LEU A 14 -21.99 4.36 -6.08
N PHE A 15 -22.77 5.39 -6.41
CA PHE A 15 -22.83 6.68 -5.73
C PHE A 15 -23.74 6.72 -4.50
N ALA A 16 -24.56 5.70 -4.24
CA ALA A 16 -25.40 5.63 -3.03
C ALA A 16 -24.61 5.15 -1.81
N ASP A 17 -23.71 4.17 -2.00
CA ASP A 17 -22.70 3.75 -0.99
C ASP A 17 -21.71 4.88 -0.64
N ILE A 18 -21.65 5.92 -1.46
CA ILE A 18 -20.82 7.10 -1.24
C ILE A 18 -21.38 7.99 -0.13
N ILE A 19 -22.62 7.84 0.37
CA ILE A 19 -23.22 8.78 1.34
C ILE A 19 -23.30 8.22 2.78
N GLY A 20 -23.22 6.90 3.00
CA GLY A 20 -23.78 6.27 4.20
C GLY A 20 -22.89 5.98 5.41
N ASP A 21 -21.64 6.44 5.50
CA ASP A 21 -20.65 5.85 6.44
C ASP A 21 -20.07 6.83 7.48
N GLU A 22 -20.77 7.95 7.76
CA GLU A 22 -20.29 8.99 8.69
C GLU A 22 -20.80 8.83 10.15
N ASP A 23 -21.65 7.84 10.44
CA ASP A 23 -22.30 7.68 11.77
C ASP A 23 -21.57 6.74 12.75
N GLU A 24 -20.47 6.09 12.35
CA GLU A 24 -19.66 5.30 13.27
C GLU A 24 -18.54 6.17 13.90
N GLY A 25 -18.50 6.21 15.24
CA GLY A 25 -17.43 6.85 15.99
C GLY A 25 -16.06 6.22 15.71
N PRO A 26 -14.94 6.90 16.05
CA PRO A 26 -13.61 6.39 15.77
C PRO A 26 -13.41 4.99 16.36
N PRO A 27 -12.71 4.09 15.64
CA PRO A 27 -12.53 2.71 16.07
C PRO A 27 -11.74 2.68 17.39
N VAL A 28 -12.14 1.77 18.28
CA VAL A 28 -11.53 1.62 19.59
C VAL A 28 -10.29 0.71 19.50
N LEU A 29 -9.27 1.03 20.29
CA LEU A 29 -8.07 0.20 20.39
C LEU A 29 -8.43 -1.20 20.94
N PRO A 30 -7.74 -2.26 20.52
CA PRO A 30 -7.94 -3.59 21.11
C PRO A 30 -7.56 -3.58 22.60
N ASP A 31 -8.41 -4.15 23.47
CA ASP A 31 -8.20 -4.17 24.93
C ASP A 31 -6.86 -4.80 25.36
N ALA A 32 -6.35 -5.75 24.56
CA ALA A 32 -5.07 -6.42 24.81
C ALA A 32 -3.86 -5.70 24.19
N CYS A 33 -4.05 -4.51 23.59
CA CYS A 33 -2.95 -3.72 23.05
C CYS A 33 -2.15 -3.08 24.20
N PRO A 34 -0.81 -3.21 24.23
CA PRO A 34 0.01 -2.60 25.27
C PRO A 34 -0.19 -1.07 25.34
N ASP A 35 -0.32 -0.52 26.56
CA ASP A 35 -0.63 0.90 26.79
C ASP A 35 0.31 1.86 26.06
N HIS A 36 1.61 1.54 26.02
CA HIS A 36 2.62 2.38 25.38
C HIS A 36 2.51 2.42 23.85
N LEU A 37 1.80 1.47 23.22
CA LEU A 37 1.50 1.49 21.78
C LEU A 37 0.26 2.32 21.46
N GLY A 38 -0.54 2.67 22.47
CA GLY A 38 -1.76 3.46 22.33
C GLY A 38 -1.60 4.69 21.43
N PRO A 39 -0.64 5.60 21.71
CA PRO A 39 -0.44 6.81 20.91
C PRO A 39 -0.10 6.54 19.44
N ALA A 40 0.67 5.49 19.14
CA ALA A 40 1.05 5.14 17.78
C ALA A 40 -0.14 4.58 17.00
N VAL A 41 -0.95 3.73 17.65
CA VAL A 41 -2.18 3.17 17.07
C VAL A 41 -3.24 4.25 16.86
N THR A 42 -3.42 5.16 17.81
CA THR A 42 -4.33 6.32 17.66
C THR A 42 -3.91 7.20 16.50
N LYS A 43 -2.63 7.52 16.36
CA LYS A 43 -2.12 8.29 15.22
C LYS A 43 -2.38 7.58 13.88
N ALA A 44 -2.28 6.25 13.85
CA ALA A 44 -2.62 5.46 12.67
C ALA A 44 -4.13 5.50 12.35
N ILE A 45 -4.98 5.43 13.37
CA ILE A 45 -6.44 5.59 13.23
C ILE A 45 -6.76 6.96 12.63
N ASP A 46 -6.27 8.05 13.22
CA ASP A 46 -6.51 9.42 12.75
C ASP A 46 -6.04 9.60 11.30
N LEU A 47 -4.85 9.06 11.00
CA LEU A 47 -4.30 9.05 9.64
C LEU A 47 -5.26 8.39 8.66
N LEU A 48 -5.80 7.21 8.99
CA LEU A 48 -6.64 6.42 8.10
C LEU A 48 -8.07 6.98 7.97
N ILE A 49 -8.60 7.60 9.02
CA ILE A 49 -9.84 8.37 8.97
C ILE A 49 -9.68 9.56 8.01
N ALA A 50 -8.63 10.35 8.20
CA ALA A 50 -8.33 11.50 7.32
C ALA A 50 -8.02 11.06 5.89
N TYR A 51 -7.36 9.90 5.73
CA TYR A 51 -7.07 9.30 4.44
C TYR A 51 -8.36 8.91 3.70
N GLN A 52 -9.27 8.17 4.36
CA GLN A 52 -10.43 7.55 3.75
C GLN A 52 -11.72 7.74 4.56
N SER A 53 -11.89 6.96 5.64
CA SER A 53 -13.12 6.86 6.44
C SER A 53 -12.86 6.15 7.78
N THR A 54 -13.83 6.23 8.70
CA THR A 54 -13.85 5.44 9.95
C THR A 54 -13.80 3.94 9.67
N SER A 55 -14.62 3.44 8.76
CA SER A 55 -14.63 2.02 8.35
C SER A 55 -13.27 1.54 7.82
N TYR A 56 -12.51 2.41 7.14
CA TYR A 56 -11.17 2.07 6.68
C TYR A 56 -10.14 1.98 7.83
N ALA A 57 -10.29 2.82 8.85
CA ALA A 57 -9.51 2.70 10.08
C ALA A 57 -9.90 1.46 10.90
N GLN A 58 -11.19 1.09 10.92
CA GLN A 58 -11.64 -0.17 11.54
C GLN A 58 -10.98 -1.39 10.89
N LEU A 59 -10.90 -1.41 9.55
CA LEU A 59 -10.19 -2.48 8.82
C LEU A 59 -8.71 -2.61 9.23
N TYR A 60 -8.05 -1.50 9.55
CA TYR A 60 -6.68 -1.53 10.09
C TYR A 60 -6.65 -2.18 11.49
N ILE A 61 -7.58 -1.83 12.36
CA ILE A 61 -7.70 -2.43 13.70
C ILE A 61 -8.00 -3.93 13.62
N ASP A 62 -8.89 -4.35 12.74
CA ASP A 62 -9.23 -5.77 12.55
C ASP A 62 -8.04 -6.60 12.07
N ARG A 63 -7.15 -6.01 11.28
CA ARG A 63 -5.87 -6.63 10.90
C ARG A 63 -4.90 -6.68 12.06
N LEU A 64 -4.78 -5.59 12.82
CA LEU A 64 -3.84 -5.49 13.94
C LEU A 64 -4.19 -6.50 15.04
N LYS A 65 -5.49 -6.70 15.33
CA LYS A 65 -6.01 -7.67 16.29
C LYS A 65 -5.49 -9.10 16.08
N ARG A 66 -5.11 -9.47 14.84
CA ARG A 66 -4.56 -10.81 14.52
C ARG A 66 -3.19 -11.07 15.16
N PHE A 67 -2.50 -10.03 15.59
CA PHE A 67 -1.14 -10.09 16.16
C PHE A 67 -1.07 -9.68 17.63
N VAL A 68 -2.10 -9.00 18.14
CA VAL A 68 -2.19 -8.62 19.55
C VAL A 68 -2.26 -9.89 20.42
N GLY A 69 -1.38 -10.00 21.41
CA GLY A 69 -1.32 -11.16 22.32
C GLY A 69 -0.85 -12.47 21.66
N ARG A 70 -0.42 -12.43 20.40
CA ARG A 70 0.04 -13.63 19.69
C ARG A 70 1.42 -14.06 20.20
N ARG A 71 1.58 -15.37 20.48
CA ARG A 71 2.87 -15.95 20.86
C ARG A 71 3.94 -15.64 19.80
N GLY A 72 5.10 -15.13 20.25
CA GLY A 72 6.21 -14.76 19.39
C GLY A 72 6.13 -13.33 18.81
N VAL A 73 5.08 -12.58 19.17
CA VAL A 73 4.99 -11.14 18.90
C VAL A 73 5.23 -10.41 20.21
N ASP A 74 6.37 -9.73 20.33
CA ASP A 74 6.63 -8.79 21.40
C ASP A 74 6.10 -7.39 21.05
N ASP A 75 6.15 -6.48 22.02
CA ASP A 75 5.61 -5.15 21.87
C ASP A 75 6.32 -4.35 20.76
N ALA A 76 7.63 -4.57 20.59
CA ALA A 76 8.42 -3.92 19.54
C ALA A 76 8.00 -4.39 18.14
N LEU A 77 7.82 -5.70 17.95
CA LEU A 77 7.36 -6.26 16.69
C LEU A 77 5.92 -5.83 16.38
N LEU A 78 5.04 -5.80 17.39
CA LEU A 78 3.66 -5.32 17.24
C LEU A 78 3.63 -3.84 16.83
N ALA A 79 4.45 -2.99 17.46
CA ALA A 79 4.60 -1.58 17.10
C ALA A 79 5.01 -1.41 15.65
N GLU A 80 5.94 -2.26 15.19
CA GLU A 80 6.45 -2.19 13.84
C GLU A 80 5.44 -2.67 12.79
N ILE A 81 4.70 -3.75 13.09
CA ILE A 81 3.57 -4.20 12.26
C ILE A 81 2.53 -3.08 12.15
N ALA A 82 2.15 -2.47 13.27
CA ALA A 82 1.18 -1.38 13.32
C ALA A 82 1.62 -0.19 12.44
N ARG A 83 2.86 0.29 12.64
CA ARG A 83 3.42 1.43 11.89
C ARG A 83 3.48 1.15 10.40
N LEU A 84 4.12 0.05 10.00
CA LEU A 84 4.32 -0.28 8.58
C LEU A 84 2.98 -0.58 7.90
N MET A 85 2.05 -1.26 8.58
CA MET A 85 0.72 -1.52 8.02
C MET A 85 -0.05 -0.21 7.78
N ALA A 86 -0.02 0.73 8.71
CA ALA A 86 -0.67 2.03 8.55
C ALA A 86 -0.07 2.81 7.36
N GLU A 87 1.26 2.83 7.23
CA GLU A 87 1.96 3.44 6.10
C GLU A 87 1.57 2.80 4.75
N ARG A 88 1.48 1.46 4.70
CA ARG A 88 1.09 0.73 3.49
C ARG A 88 -0.38 0.88 3.15
N MET A 89 -1.26 1.00 4.15
CA MET A 89 -2.68 1.28 3.95
C MET A 89 -2.95 2.73 3.54
N ALA A 90 -2.08 3.68 3.91
CA ALA A 90 -2.16 5.09 3.58
C ALA A 90 -1.17 5.51 2.47
N TYR A 91 -1.11 4.72 1.39
CA TYR A 91 -0.18 4.95 0.28
C TYR A 91 -0.41 6.28 -0.45
N GLU A 92 0.66 6.81 -1.06
CA GLU A 92 0.62 8.07 -1.81
C GLU A 92 0.04 7.87 -3.22
N ASP A 93 -1.21 8.27 -3.39
CA ASP A 93 -1.85 8.50 -4.68
C ASP A 93 -2.13 9.99 -4.91
N ALA A 94 -2.61 10.32 -6.12
CA ALA A 94 -2.92 11.71 -6.49
C ALA A 94 -3.94 12.35 -5.53
N ILE A 95 -4.93 11.58 -5.05
CA ILE A 95 -5.93 12.04 -4.10
C ILE A 95 -5.26 12.37 -2.75
N ARG A 96 -4.35 11.52 -2.27
CA ARG A 96 -3.64 11.72 -1.00
C ARG A 96 -2.69 12.92 -1.09
N ILE A 97 -2.00 13.09 -2.21
CA ILE A 97 -1.15 14.26 -2.43
C ILE A 97 -2.00 15.54 -2.43
N ALA A 98 -3.19 15.51 -3.04
CA ALA A 98 -4.13 16.63 -2.97
C ALA A 98 -4.62 16.91 -1.53
N GLN A 99 -4.95 15.87 -0.75
CA GLN A 99 -5.32 15.99 0.67
C GLN A 99 -4.19 16.63 1.50
N LEU A 100 -2.95 16.16 1.32
CA LEU A 100 -1.78 16.70 2.03
C LEU A 100 -1.56 18.18 1.69
N LYS A 101 -1.66 18.55 0.40
CA LYS A 101 -1.54 19.94 -0.03
C LYS A 101 -2.66 20.84 0.50
N LEU A 102 -3.89 20.34 0.62
CA LEU A 102 -4.96 21.09 1.28
C LEU A 102 -4.72 21.22 2.79
N GLY A 103 -4.16 20.20 3.43
CA GLY A 103 -3.75 20.25 4.84
C GLY A 103 -2.74 21.37 5.10
N GLU A 104 -1.72 21.49 4.23
CA GLU A 104 -0.74 22.59 4.28
C GLU A 104 -1.43 23.97 4.19
N VAL A 105 -2.36 24.14 3.25
CA VAL A 105 -3.12 25.40 3.06
C VAL A 105 -3.94 25.75 4.29
N ASN A 106 -4.63 24.77 4.87
CA ASN A 106 -5.47 24.99 6.04
C ASN A 106 -4.64 25.32 7.29
N ALA A 107 -3.49 24.65 7.47
CA ALA A 107 -2.58 24.90 8.59
C ALA A 107 -1.98 26.32 8.57
N VAL A 108 -1.74 26.87 7.37
CA VAL A 108 -1.19 28.23 7.18
C VAL A 108 -2.29 29.30 7.16
N GLY A 109 -3.57 28.92 7.17
CA GLY A 109 -4.69 29.87 7.24
C GLY A 109 -4.96 30.66 5.96
N GLY A 110 -4.50 30.18 4.80
CA GLY A 110 -4.64 30.91 3.54
C GLY A 110 -3.93 30.22 2.37
N LEU A 111 -3.90 30.86 1.19
CA LEU A 111 -3.08 30.38 0.08
C LEU A 111 -1.65 30.19 0.60
N ALA A 112 -1.11 28.99 0.43
CA ALA A 112 0.25 28.69 0.85
C ALA A 112 1.20 29.40 -0.12
N ALA A 113 1.41 30.71 0.07
CA ALA A 113 2.18 31.61 -0.80
C ALA A 113 3.66 31.20 -0.97
N ARG A 114 4.07 30.07 -0.38
CA ARG A 114 5.42 29.48 -0.45
C ARG A 114 5.43 27.95 -0.54
N SER A 115 4.29 27.27 -0.74
CA SER A 115 4.36 25.81 -0.99
C SER A 115 4.95 25.62 -2.39
N ALA A 116 6.18 25.13 -2.46
CA ALA A 116 6.85 24.84 -3.72
C ALA A 116 5.93 23.98 -4.59
N ASP A 117 5.83 24.32 -5.88
CA ASP A 117 5.09 23.53 -6.85
C ASP A 117 5.56 22.08 -6.77
N ASP A 118 4.69 21.19 -6.30
CA ASP A 118 5.03 19.79 -6.17
C ASP A 118 4.63 19.10 -7.48
N VAL A 119 5.60 19.01 -8.39
CA VAL A 119 5.43 18.34 -9.68
C VAL A 119 5.69 16.85 -9.49
N LYS A 120 4.62 16.08 -9.39
CA LYS A 120 4.71 14.62 -9.30
C LYS A 120 4.60 14.00 -10.69
N LYS A 121 5.54 13.11 -11.00
CA LYS A 121 5.54 12.32 -12.23
C LYS A 121 4.78 11.02 -11.96
N PHE A 122 3.58 10.92 -12.51
CA PHE A 122 2.79 9.71 -12.53
C PHE A 122 2.90 9.04 -13.89
N ARG A 123 2.57 7.75 -13.95
CA ARG A 123 2.30 7.09 -15.22
C ARG A 123 0.80 7.10 -15.49
N LEU A 124 0.40 7.19 -16.76
CA LEU A 124 -1.00 7.25 -17.13
C LEU A 124 -1.79 6.05 -16.59
N ASP A 125 -1.22 4.85 -16.72
CA ASP A 125 -1.81 3.62 -16.14
C ASP A 125 -2.07 3.74 -14.62
N GLU A 126 -1.28 4.47 -13.84
CA GLU A 126 -1.52 4.67 -12.40
C GLU A 126 -2.65 5.65 -12.12
N LEU A 127 -2.79 6.67 -12.96
CA LEU A 127 -3.89 7.63 -12.88
C LEU A 127 -5.22 6.99 -13.27
N ILE A 128 -5.19 6.06 -14.22
CA ILE A 128 -6.37 5.35 -14.69
C ILE A 128 -6.73 4.23 -13.72
N ASP A 129 -5.72 3.55 -13.17
CA ASP A 129 -5.90 2.59 -12.07
C ASP A 129 -6.42 3.27 -10.80
N ALA A 130 -6.38 4.60 -10.70
CA ALA A 130 -7.01 5.37 -9.61
C ALA A 130 -8.54 5.52 -9.81
N LEU A 131 -9.07 5.22 -10.99
CA LEU A 131 -10.48 5.30 -11.34
C LEU A 131 -11.20 3.96 -11.09
N PRO A 132 -12.54 3.96 -10.90
CA PRO A 132 -13.32 2.73 -10.86
C PRO A 132 -13.11 1.89 -12.12
N ALA A 133 -13.05 0.55 -11.98
CA ALA A 133 -12.81 -0.38 -13.09
C ALA A 133 -13.68 -0.11 -14.34
N VAL A 134 -14.96 0.24 -14.13
CA VAL A 134 -15.93 0.56 -15.19
C VAL A 134 -15.50 1.75 -16.07
N VAL A 135 -14.72 2.68 -15.53
CA VAL A 135 -14.15 3.83 -16.24
C VAL A 135 -12.71 3.55 -16.67
N ALA A 136 -11.96 2.79 -15.88
CA ALA A 136 -10.57 2.45 -16.17
C ALA A 136 -10.44 1.60 -17.44
N ASP A 137 -11.27 0.58 -17.63
CA ASP A 137 -11.13 -0.39 -18.73
C ASP A 137 -11.35 0.24 -20.13
N PRO A 138 -12.39 1.07 -20.37
CA PRO A 138 -12.54 1.76 -21.66
C PRO A 138 -11.42 2.76 -21.94
N VAL A 139 -10.96 3.49 -20.91
CA VAL A 139 -9.90 4.50 -21.05
C VAL A 139 -8.55 3.84 -21.32
N LEU A 140 -8.26 2.70 -20.67
CA LEU A 140 -7.06 1.90 -20.94
C LEU A 140 -7.07 1.35 -22.37
N ALA A 141 -8.22 0.86 -22.87
CA ALA A 141 -8.35 0.36 -24.24
C ALA A 141 -8.06 1.46 -25.28
N VAL A 142 -8.57 2.68 -25.06
CA VAL A 142 -8.28 3.83 -25.92
C VAL A 142 -6.80 4.22 -25.85
N LEU A 143 -6.19 4.23 -24.66
CA LEU A 143 -4.78 4.61 -24.51
C LEU A 143 -3.82 3.53 -25.02
N ASP A 144 -4.22 2.27 -25.02
CA ASP A 144 -3.49 1.18 -25.68
C ASP A 144 -3.45 1.36 -27.19
N GLN A 145 -4.58 1.77 -27.79
CA GLN A 145 -4.67 2.06 -29.21
C GLN A 145 -3.71 3.17 -29.64
N PHE A 146 -3.41 4.12 -28.75
CA PHE A 146 -2.45 5.21 -28.99
C PHE A 146 -1.04 4.93 -28.44
N GLY A 147 -0.79 3.76 -27.82
CA GLY A 147 0.50 3.41 -27.21
C GLY A 147 0.89 4.29 -26.00
N TRP A 148 -0.08 4.96 -25.38
CA TRP A 148 0.15 5.92 -24.29
C TRP A 148 0.00 5.31 -22.89
N ARG A 149 -0.32 4.01 -22.79
CA ARG A 149 -0.49 3.29 -21.52
C ARG A 149 0.65 3.50 -20.53
N HIS A 150 1.88 3.70 -21.05
CA HIS A 150 3.09 3.83 -20.25
C HIS A 150 3.69 5.25 -20.27
N ARG A 151 2.99 6.22 -20.84
CA ARG A 151 3.45 7.62 -20.86
C ARG A 151 3.47 8.18 -19.44
N ARG A 152 4.54 8.92 -19.17
CA ARG A 152 4.70 9.68 -17.93
C ARG A 152 3.97 11.01 -18.08
N VAL A 153 3.14 11.34 -17.09
CA VAL A 153 2.44 12.61 -16.99
C VAL A 153 2.91 13.31 -15.72
N SER A 154 3.36 14.55 -15.89
CA SER A 154 3.68 15.43 -14.77
C SER A 154 2.41 16.15 -14.33
N ILE A 155 1.94 15.85 -13.13
CA ILE A 155 0.85 16.58 -12.50
C ILE A 155 1.45 17.57 -11.51
N ARG A 156 1.13 18.85 -11.68
CA ARG A 156 1.51 19.91 -10.75
C ARG A 156 0.44 20.04 -9.68
N PHE A 157 0.82 19.81 -8.43
CA PHE A 157 0.01 20.11 -7.26
C PHE A 157 0.50 21.44 -6.68
N SER A 158 -0.33 22.46 -6.80
CA SER A 158 0.02 23.82 -6.40
C SER A 158 -1.14 24.46 -5.69
N ALA A 159 -0.86 25.22 -4.62
CA ALA A 159 -1.84 25.96 -3.85
C ALA A 159 -1.67 27.48 -4.01
N ASN A 160 -1.11 27.91 -5.16
CA ASN A 160 -0.73 29.30 -5.39
C ASN A 160 -1.92 30.21 -5.74
N ASN A 161 -3.07 29.67 -6.14
CA ASN A 161 -4.26 30.47 -6.44
C ASN A 161 -5.57 29.76 -6.07
N ARG A 162 -6.68 30.52 -6.05
CA ARG A 162 -8.00 29.99 -5.66
C ARG A 162 -8.50 28.87 -6.58
N PHE A 163 -8.16 28.90 -7.87
CA PHE A 163 -8.54 27.85 -8.82
C PHE A 163 -7.77 26.55 -8.56
N SER A 164 -6.48 26.63 -8.25
CA SER A 164 -5.65 25.46 -7.94
C SER A 164 -6.08 24.83 -6.61
N VAL A 165 -6.40 25.63 -5.59
CA VAL A 165 -7.01 25.13 -4.35
C VAL A 165 -8.38 24.50 -4.60
N ARG A 166 -9.24 25.10 -5.45
CA ARG A 166 -10.52 24.50 -5.83
C ARG A 166 -10.34 23.16 -6.53
N ARG A 167 -9.37 23.05 -7.44
CA ARG A 167 -9.01 21.79 -8.09
C ARG A 167 -8.53 20.74 -7.08
N LEU A 168 -7.63 21.11 -6.17
CA LEU A 168 -7.17 20.22 -5.10
C LEU A 168 -8.34 19.71 -4.24
N ARG A 169 -9.33 20.57 -3.93
CA ARG A 169 -10.55 20.15 -3.21
C ARG A 169 -11.37 19.14 -3.98
N ILE A 170 -11.51 19.32 -5.30
CA ILE A 170 -12.19 18.34 -6.16
C ILE A 170 -11.42 17.02 -6.13
N GLU A 171 -10.11 17.05 -6.38
CA GLU A 171 -9.26 15.85 -6.39
C GLU A 171 -9.27 15.13 -5.03
N ALA A 172 -9.17 15.85 -3.91
CA ALA A 172 -9.26 15.28 -2.56
C ALA A 172 -10.66 14.73 -2.23
N GLY A 173 -11.71 15.33 -2.80
CA GLY A 173 -13.10 14.87 -2.71
C GLY A 173 -13.31 13.50 -3.36
N LEU A 174 -12.45 13.10 -4.30
CA LEU A 174 -12.47 11.77 -4.91
C LEU A 174 -11.98 10.65 -3.98
N LYS A 175 -11.69 10.94 -2.69
CA LYS A 175 -11.27 9.91 -1.73
C LYS A 175 -12.17 8.68 -1.71
N ARG A 176 -13.49 8.83 -1.85
CA ARG A 176 -14.41 7.68 -1.86
C ARG A 176 -14.19 6.77 -3.08
N TRP A 177 -13.75 7.33 -4.21
CA TRP A 177 -13.46 6.56 -5.42
C TRP A 177 -12.17 5.74 -5.32
N ARG A 178 -11.28 6.10 -4.39
CA ARG A 178 -10.05 5.37 -4.12
C ARG A 178 -10.30 3.88 -3.87
N LEU A 179 -11.36 3.52 -3.15
CA LEU A 179 -11.65 2.12 -2.81
C LEU A 179 -12.07 1.28 -4.03
N PHE A 180 -12.48 1.93 -5.12
CA PHE A 180 -12.82 1.27 -6.39
C PHE A 180 -11.65 1.23 -7.36
N SER A 181 -10.51 1.79 -6.97
CA SER A 181 -9.32 1.89 -7.80
C SER A 181 -8.61 0.54 -7.94
N GLY A 182 -8.15 0.21 -9.14
CA GLY A 182 -7.28 -0.94 -9.38
C GLY A 182 -5.99 -0.90 -8.54
N ARG A 183 -5.48 0.32 -8.25
CA ARG A 183 -4.37 0.51 -7.32
C ARG A 183 -4.73 0.02 -5.91
N TYR A 184 -5.88 0.42 -5.38
CA TYR A 184 -6.35 -0.04 -4.07
C TYR A 184 -6.50 -1.56 -4.02
N ALA A 185 -7.09 -2.17 -5.05
CA ALA A 185 -7.24 -3.62 -5.11
C ALA A 185 -5.90 -4.35 -4.98
N ARG A 186 -4.86 -3.89 -5.69
CA ARG A 186 -3.50 -4.47 -5.60
C ARG A 186 -2.85 -4.24 -4.24
N GLU A 187 -2.98 -3.03 -3.69
CA GLU A 187 -2.45 -2.70 -2.36
C GLU A 187 -3.09 -3.56 -1.27
N ARG A 188 -4.41 -3.74 -1.32
CA ARG A 188 -5.14 -4.61 -0.39
C ARG A 188 -4.65 -6.06 -0.46
N VAL A 189 -4.52 -6.61 -1.67
CA VAL A 189 -4.01 -7.98 -1.87
C VAL A 189 -2.59 -8.11 -1.34
N TRP A 190 -1.74 -7.11 -1.60
CA TRP A 190 -0.37 -7.11 -1.12
C TRP A 190 -0.31 -7.07 0.42
N VAL A 191 -1.07 -6.18 1.07
CA VAL A 191 -1.11 -6.08 2.55
C VAL A 191 -1.54 -7.41 3.16
N GLU A 192 -2.63 -8.02 2.69
CA GLU A 192 -3.07 -9.32 3.22
C GLU A 192 -2.03 -10.41 3.01
N ARG A 193 -1.37 -10.43 1.84
CA ARG A 193 -0.31 -11.39 1.55
C ARG A 193 0.90 -11.20 2.46
N TRP A 194 1.29 -9.96 2.74
CA TRP A 194 2.37 -9.65 3.67
C TRP A 194 2.03 -10.07 5.11
N LEU A 195 0.84 -9.73 5.61
CA LEU A 195 0.36 -10.18 6.92
C LEU A 195 0.31 -11.71 7.02
N HIS A 196 -0.11 -12.38 5.95
CA HIS A 196 -0.10 -13.84 5.87
C HIS A 196 1.33 -14.42 5.94
N MET A 197 2.33 -13.78 5.31
CA MET A 197 3.72 -14.22 5.43
C MET A 197 4.27 -14.03 6.85
N ILE A 198 3.89 -12.95 7.55
CA ILE A 198 4.26 -12.74 8.95
C ILE A 198 3.66 -13.85 9.82
N ASP A 199 2.36 -14.13 9.67
CA ASP A 199 1.65 -15.21 10.36
C ASP A 199 2.33 -16.58 10.17
N ARG A 200 2.68 -16.93 8.93
CA ARG A 200 3.40 -18.16 8.62
C ARG A 200 4.80 -18.17 9.23
N SER A 201 5.50 -17.04 9.20
CA SER A 201 6.82 -16.92 9.83
C SER A 201 6.75 -17.15 11.34
N LEU A 202 5.79 -16.53 12.03
CA LEU A 202 5.59 -16.72 13.47
C LEU A 202 5.30 -18.19 13.84
N THR A 203 4.75 -18.97 12.92
CA THR A 203 4.41 -20.39 13.15
C THR A 203 5.57 -21.32 12.81
N LYS A 204 6.26 -21.08 11.70
CA LYS A 204 7.28 -22.00 11.15
C LYS A 204 8.70 -21.65 11.58
N GLN A 205 9.02 -20.35 11.70
CA GLN A 205 10.35 -19.85 12.02
C GLN A 205 10.25 -18.45 12.67
N PRO A 206 9.90 -18.37 13.96
CA PRO A 206 9.62 -17.11 14.64
C PRO A 206 10.77 -16.09 14.56
N SER A 207 12.02 -16.56 14.56
CA SER A 207 13.21 -15.71 14.43
C SER A 207 13.27 -14.91 13.12
N ALA A 208 12.56 -15.34 12.08
CA ALA A 208 12.49 -14.63 10.80
C ALA A 208 11.35 -13.60 10.72
N ALA A 209 10.42 -13.56 11.69
CA ALA A 209 9.26 -12.68 11.63
C ALA A 209 9.64 -11.18 11.53
N PRO A 210 10.62 -10.65 12.29
CA PRO A 210 11.06 -9.26 12.13
C PRO A 210 11.59 -8.96 10.72
N ALA A 211 12.35 -9.89 10.13
CA ALA A 211 12.87 -9.72 8.77
C ALA A 211 11.75 -9.70 7.71
N VAL A 212 10.70 -10.52 7.90
CA VAL A 212 9.51 -10.52 7.03
C VAL A 212 8.72 -9.22 7.19
N VAL A 213 8.52 -8.72 8.41
CA VAL A 213 7.88 -7.43 8.69
C VAL A 213 8.61 -6.30 7.95
N GLN A 214 9.94 -6.27 8.05
CA GLN A 214 10.79 -5.25 7.41
C GLN A 214 10.71 -5.23 5.88
N THR A 215 10.22 -6.29 5.23
CA THR A 215 10.06 -6.30 3.76
C THR A 215 9.07 -5.25 3.25
N ALA A 216 8.16 -4.76 4.10
CA ALA A 216 7.24 -3.68 3.74
C ALA A 216 7.97 -2.37 3.36
N THR A 217 9.16 -2.13 3.93
CA THR A 217 9.98 -0.93 3.64
C THR A 217 10.51 -0.89 2.21
N MET A 218 10.48 -2.02 1.49
CA MET A 218 10.94 -2.13 0.11
C MET A 218 10.02 -1.40 -0.87
N ILE A 219 8.79 -1.11 -0.47
CA ILE A 219 7.78 -0.54 -1.35
C ILE A 219 7.51 0.88 -0.90
N GLN A 220 7.84 1.84 -1.76
CA GLN A 220 7.73 3.26 -1.44
C GLN A 220 7.19 4.06 -2.61
N GLY A 221 6.44 5.12 -2.28
CA GLY A 221 5.98 6.13 -3.23
C GLY A 221 5.00 5.62 -4.29
N TYR A 222 5.24 6.04 -5.52
CA TYR A 222 4.42 5.83 -6.71
C TYR A 222 5.34 5.70 -7.95
N GLY A 223 4.79 5.35 -9.11
CA GLY A 223 5.57 5.25 -10.34
C GLY A 223 6.44 3.99 -10.43
N ASP A 224 7.52 4.10 -11.21
CA ASP A 224 8.47 3.01 -11.44
C ASP A 224 9.12 2.47 -10.15
N PRO A 225 9.52 3.30 -9.16
CA PRO A 225 10.07 2.80 -7.89
C PRO A 225 9.09 1.91 -7.12
N TYR A 226 7.81 2.27 -7.09
CA TYR A 226 6.78 1.46 -6.46
C TYR A 226 6.65 0.08 -7.12
N ARG A 227 6.58 0.04 -8.45
CA ARG A 227 6.45 -1.22 -9.21
C ARG A 227 7.67 -2.10 -9.04
N GLN A 228 8.85 -1.50 -9.11
CA GLN A 228 10.11 -2.19 -8.87
C GLN A 228 10.12 -2.79 -7.45
N GLY A 229 9.74 -2.01 -6.44
CA GLY A 229 9.65 -2.48 -5.06
C GLY A 229 8.69 -3.66 -4.87
N ILE A 230 7.50 -3.62 -5.48
CA ILE A 230 6.55 -4.73 -5.47
C ILE A 230 7.13 -5.97 -6.17
N ALA A 231 7.73 -5.77 -7.34
CA ALA A 231 8.32 -6.87 -8.11
C ALA A 231 9.49 -7.51 -7.35
N ASP A 232 10.34 -6.71 -6.71
CA ASP A 232 11.49 -7.18 -5.92
C ASP A 232 11.01 -7.90 -4.66
N TRP A 233 9.95 -7.40 -4.03
CA TRP A 233 9.29 -8.07 -2.92
C TRP A 233 8.81 -9.47 -3.31
N HIS A 234 8.18 -9.62 -4.49
CA HIS A 234 7.77 -10.93 -5.00
C HIS A 234 8.95 -11.87 -5.20
N VAL A 235 10.09 -11.40 -5.71
CA VAL A 235 11.29 -12.26 -5.88
C VAL A 235 11.77 -12.81 -4.53
N ILE A 236 11.80 -11.99 -3.49
CA ILE A 236 12.23 -12.44 -2.15
C ILE A 236 11.20 -13.40 -1.55
N ILE A 237 9.91 -13.04 -1.59
CA ILE A 237 8.87 -13.86 -0.97
C ILE A 237 8.70 -15.19 -1.69
N ASP A 238 8.57 -15.18 -3.01
CA ASP A 238 8.34 -16.41 -3.79
C ASP A 238 9.63 -17.22 -3.99
N GLY A 239 10.79 -16.58 -3.90
CA GLY A 239 12.08 -17.26 -4.05
C GLY A 239 12.63 -17.86 -2.76
N LEU A 240 12.38 -17.24 -1.60
CA LEU A 240 12.98 -17.63 -0.32
C LEU A 240 11.93 -17.95 0.74
N VAL A 241 11.05 -17.00 1.05
CA VAL A 241 10.15 -17.08 2.22
C VAL A 241 9.11 -18.18 2.07
N LYS A 242 8.32 -18.14 0.99
CA LYS A 242 7.25 -19.11 0.73
C LYS A 242 7.80 -20.54 0.56
N PRO A 243 8.85 -20.79 -0.26
CA PRO A 243 9.45 -22.13 -0.36
C PRO A 243 9.96 -22.67 0.98
N THR A 244 10.47 -21.79 1.86
CA THR A 244 10.92 -22.20 3.20
C THR A 244 9.73 -22.65 4.05
N PHE A 245 8.63 -21.89 4.05
CA PHE A 245 7.43 -22.25 4.81
C PHE A 245 6.66 -23.44 4.25
N ASP A 246 6.78 -23.70 2.95
CA ASP A 246 6.21 -24.86 2.25
C ASP A 246 7.09 -26.12 2.38
N GLY A 247 8.27 -26.03 3.01
CA GLY A 247 9.19 -27.15 3.21
C GLY A 247 10.00 -27.54 1.96
N VAL A 248 9.90 -26.78 0.87
CA VAL A 248 10.63 -27.01 -0.38
C VAL A 248 12.09 -26.58 -0.28
N LEU A 249 12.37 -25.56 0.54
CA LEU A 249 13.69 -24.99 0.73
C LEU A 249 14.07 -25.00 2.22
N VAL A 250 15.20 -25.58 2.57
CA VAL A 250 15.66 -25.61 3.96
C VAL A 250 16.59 -24.41 4.22
N LEU A 251 16.06 -23.34 4.79
CA LEU A 251 16.83 -22.17 5.23
C LEU A 251 16.76 -22.02 6.76
N PRO A 252 17.75 -22.54 7.52
CA PRO A 252 17.79 -22.41 8.98
C PRO A 252 17.87 -20.96 9.46
N ASP A 253 18.51 -20.09 8.68
CA ASP A 253 18.55 -18.64 8.90
C ASP A 253 17.85 -17.89 7.76
N LEU A 254 16.51 -17.95 7.76
CA LEU A 254 15.71 -17.21 6.79
C LEU A 254 15.83 -15.69 6.99
N ALA A 255 16.05 -15.23 8.24
CA ALA A 255 16.22 -13.81 8.54
C ALA A 255 17.45 -13.22 7.82
N GLY A 256 18.60 -13.89 7.95
CA GLY A 256 19.82 -13.55 7.25
C GLY A 256 19.69 -13.63 5.74
N ALA A 257 19.00 -14.67 5.22
CA ALA A 257 18.73 -14.80 3.79
C ALA A 257 17.88 -13.65 3.23
N ILE A 258 16.84 -13.21 3.94
CA ILE A 258 16.03 -12.05 3.55
C ILE A 258 16.89 -10.78 3.58
N ALA A 259 17.69 -10.58 4.62
CA ALA A 259 18.57 -9.42 4.73
C ALA A 259 19.59 -9.37 3.58
N GLU A 260 20.24 -10.50 3.27
CA GLU A 260 21.20 -10.62 2.16
C GLU A 260 20.55 -10.36 0.80
N ALA A 261 19.33 -10.86 0.57
CA ALA A 261 18.60 -10.57 -0.67
C ALA A 261 18.24 -9.08 -0.78
N ARG A 262 17.83 -8.45 0.32
CA ARG A 262 17.49 -7.02 0.36
C ARG A 262 18.68 -6.11 0.09
N THR A 263 19.88 -6.45 0.53
CA THR A 263 21.09 -5.65 0.23
C THR A 263 21.51 -5.72 -1.24
N ALA A 264 21.04 -6.71 -2.00
CA ALA A 264 21.29 -6.84 -3.43
C ALA A 264 20.27 -6.08 -4.31
N ILE A 265 19.28 -5.42 -3.71
CA ILE A 265 18.30 -4.62 -4.45
C ILE A 265 18.99 -3.37 -5.01
N MET A 266 18.82 -3.17 -6.31
CA MET A 266 19.29 -1.99 -7.03
C MET A 266 18.23 -1.59 -8.07
N PRO A 267 18.24 -0.34 -8.57
CA PRO A 267 17.35 0.07 -9.66
C PRO A 267 17.63 -0.71 -10.97
N ASP A 268 16.99 -1.86 -11.13
CA ASP A 268 17.13 -2.76 -12.28
C ASP A 268 15.77 -3.37 -12.68
N PRO A 269 15.15 -2.91 -13.79
CA PRO A 269 13.86 -3.43 -14.27
C PRO A 269 13.83 -4.94 -14.52
N ARG A 270 14.99 -5.57 -14.76
CA ARG A 270 15.08 -7.03 -14.99
C ARG A 270 15.32 -7.82 -13.69
N GLN A 271 15.70 -7.12 -12.62
CA GLN A 271 15.98 -7.67 -11.30
C GLN A 271 17.10 -8.72 -11.35
N ALA A 272 18.06 -8.57 -12.27
CA ALA A 272 19.07 -9.58 -12.54
C ALA A 272 19.96 -9.82 -11.31
N ALA A 273 20.38 -8.75 -10.64
CA ALA A 273 21.20 -8.83 -9.43
C ALA A 273 20.45 -9.55 -8.29
N LEU A 274 19.19 -9.17 -8.05
CA LEU A 274 18.36 -9.77 -7.01
C LEU A 274 18.08 -11.25 -7.30
N LYS A 275 17.66 -11.59 -8.53
CA LYS A 275 17.41 -12.99 -8.93
C LYS A 275 18.66 -13.86 -8.82
N ARG A 276 19.82 -13.35 -9.24
CA ARG A 276 21.10 -14.05 -9.07
C ARG A 276 21.40 -14.27 -7.60
N LYS A 277 21.26 -13.25 -6.76
CA LYS A 277 21.48 -13.36 -5.31
C LYS A 277 20.53 -14.38 -4.67
N THR A 278 19.25 -14.36 -5.01
CA THR A 278 18.27 -15.35 -4.55
C THR A 278 18.65 -16.76 -4.98
N ALA A 279 19.14 -16.95 -6.21
CA ALA A 279 19.62 -18.25 -6.68
C ALA A 279 20.88 -18.72 -5.91
N GLU A 280 21.83 -17.82 -5.64
CA GLU A 280 23.02 -18.11 -4.82
C GLU A 280 22.64 -18.54 -3.39
N ILE A 281 21.68 -17.86 -2.76
CA ILE A 281 21.16 -18.25 -1.43
C ILE A 281 20.55 -19.64 -1.50
N ARG A 282 19.72 -19.92 -2.52
CA ARG A 282 19.08 -21.23 -2.68
C ARG A 282 20.07 -22.36 -2.93
N ALA A 283 21.13 -22.10 -3.70
CA ALA A 283 22.17 -23.10 -3.96
C ALA A 283 23.00 -23.44 -2.72
N ARG A 284 23.10 -22.51 -1.75
CA ARG A 284 23.74 -22.75 -0.45
C ARG A 284 22.85 -23.51 0.54
N ALA A 285 21.55 -23.57 0.29
CA ALA A 285 20.64 -24.31 1.16
C ALA A 285 20.98 -25.81 1.11
N PRO A 286 21.04 -26.50 2.26
CA PRO A 286 21.25 -27.94 2.28
C PRO A 286 20.19 -28.63 1.42
N ALA A 287 20.61 -29.61 0.61
CA ALA A 287 19.69 -30.45 -0.13
C ALA A 287 18.75 -31.11 0.88
N GLY A 288 17.45 -30.83 0.77
CA GLY A 288 16.44 -31.39 1.66
C GLY A 288 16.54 -32.91 1.63
N GLY A 289 17.02 -33.51 2.71
CA GLY A 289 16.97 -34.95 2.91
C GLY A 289 15.51 -35.35 2.96
N SER A 290 15.13 -36.25 2.05
CA SER A 290 13.81 -36.87 2.02
C SER A 290 13.60 -37.62 3.34
N HIS A 291 12.64 -37.16 4.14
CA HIS A 291 12.09 -37.91 5.26
C HIS A 291 10.57 -37.92 5.16
#